data_AF-A0A1Q4L309-F1
#
_entry.id   AF-A0A1Q4L309-F1
#
_cell.length_a   1.000
_cell.length_b   1.000
_cell.length_c   1.000
_cell.angle_alpha   90.00
_cell.angle_beta   90.00
_cell.angle_gamma   90.00
#
_symmetry.space_group_name_H-M   'P 1'
#
loop_
_entity.id
_entity.type
_entity.pdbx_description
1 polymer ?
#
loop_
_entity_poly.entity_id
_entity_poly.type
_entity_poly.pdbx_seq_one_letter_code
_entity_poly.pdbx_strand_id
1 'polypeptide(L)'
;MKISEIFANEQLKNNEKLFLIYLHMKGCHKKERLIDTAELEKAMSLSYVSLWRIKDSLLKKGLITIARETSNAIQEYKLNSVQDQNEITSDTTRQTEEV
;
A
#
# COMPACT_ATOMS: atom_id res chain seq x y z
N MET A 1 -7.89 -3.86 5.61
CA MET A 1 -7.24 -3.25 6.80
C MET A 1 -8.16 -2.23 7.44
N LYS A 2 -8.36 -2.26 8.75
CA LYS A 2 -9.16 -1.28 9.52
C LYS A 2 -8.28 -0.11 9.99
N ILE A 3 -8.87 1.08 10.19
CA ILE A 3 -8.15 2.25 10.72
C ILE A 3 -7.50 1.99 12.07
N SER A 4 -8.18 1.27 12.98
CA SER A 4 -7.64 0.94 14.30
C SER A 4 -6.35 0.12 14.22
N GLU A 5 -6.24 -0.78 13.24
CA GLU A 5 -5.04 -1.59 13.00
C GLU A 5 -3.86 -0.73 12.55
N ILE A 6 -4.12 0.30 11.72
CA ILE A 6 -3.09 1.25 11.26
C ILE A 6 -2.51 2.04 12.45
N PHE A 7 -3.38 2.53 13.35
CA PHE A 7 -2.94 3.29 14.52
C PHE A 7 -2.14 2.43 15.50
N ALA A 8 -2.61 1.21 15.77
CA ALA A 8 -1.99 0.27 16.71
C ALA A 8 -0.66 -0.31 16.23
N ASN A 9 -0.34 -0.24 14.93
CA ASN A 9 0.89 -0.79 14.40
C ASN A 9 2.12 0.08 14.75
N GLU A 10 2.92 -0.36 15.71
CA GLU A 10 4.14 0.35 16.17
C GLU A 10 5.30 0.29 15.18
N GLN A 11 5.27 -0.64 14.21
CA GLN A 11 6.30 -0.77 13.19
C GLN A 11 6.14 0.24 12.04
N LEU A 12 5.07 1.06 12.07
CA LEU A 12 4.80 2.09 11.08
C LEU A 12 5.20 3.47 11.59
N LYS A 13 5.88 4.21 10.72
CA LYS A 13 6.17 5.63 10.93
C LYS A 13 4.88 6.44 10.79
N ASN A 14 4.82 7.62 11.41
CA ASN A 14 3.65 8.49 11.34
C ASN A 14 3.21 8.80 9.90
N ASN A 15 4.16 9.09 9.00
CA ASN A 15 3.84 9.38 7.60
C ASN A 15 3.29 8.16 6.85
N GLU A 16 3.73 6.95 7.20
CA GLU A 16 3.19 5.70 6.65
C GLU A 16 1.76 5.48 7.14
N LYS A 17 1.50 5.71 8.44
CA LYS A 17 0.14 5.65 9.00
C LYS A 17 -0.79 6.64 8.31
N LEU A 18 -0.37 7.90 8.16
CA LEU A 18 -1.15 8.93 7.47
C LEU A 18 -1.45 8.54 6.02
N PHE A 19 -0.47 7.99 5.31
CA PHE A 19 -0.67 7.51 3.95
C PHE A 19 -1.70 6.38 3.86
N LEU A 20 -1.61 5.37 4.75
CA LEU A 20 -2.58 4.28 4.79
C LEU A 20 -3.99 4.77 5.17
N ILE A 21 -4.09 5.75 6.07
CA ILE A 21 -5.37 6.39 6.43
C ILE A 21 -5.95 7.12 5.23
N TYR A 22 -5.12 7.87 4.48
CA TYR A 22 -5.56 8.52 3.26
C TYR A 22 -6.14 7.52 2.24
N LEU A 23 -5.43 6.42 1.98
CA LEU A 23 -5.93 5.35 1.11
C LEU A 23 -7.22 4.73 1.64
N HIS A 24 -7.32 4.57 2.97
CA HIS A 24 -8.54 4.05 3.59
C HIS A 24 -9.72 4.99 3.35
N MET A 25 -9.54 6.31 3.50
CA MET A 25 -10.56 7.32 3.23
C MET A 25 -10.98 7.36 1.76
N LYS A 26 -10.06 7.09 0.83
CA LYS A 26 -10.36 6.92 -0.60
C LYS A 26 -11.06 5.59 -0.94
N GLY A 27 -11.22 4.70 0.05
CA GLY A 27 -11.92 3.44 -0.11
C GLY A 27 -11.07 2.30 -0.68
N CYS A 28 -9.74 2.44 -0.71
CA CYS A 28 -8.80 1.42 -1.21
C CYS A 28 -8.82 0.12 -0.39
N HIS A 29 -9.42 0.13 0.81
CA HIS A 29 -9.60 -1.04 1.66
C HIS A 29 -10.78 -1.95 1.24
N LYS A 30 -11.64 -1.47 0.32
CA LYS A 30 -12.78 -2.25 -0.20
C LYS A 30 -12.48 -2.83 -1.58
N LYS A 31 -11.82 -2.05 -2.41
CA LYS A 31 -11.41 -2.40 -3.77
C LYS A 31 -10.32 -1.45 -4.25
N GLU A 32 -9.67 -1.82 -5.33
CA GLU A 32 -8.70 -1.04 -6.05
C GLU A 32 -9.27 0.33 -6.47
N ARG A 33 -8.46 1.39 -6.35
CA ARG A 33 -8.85 2.76 -6.70
C ARG A 33 -7.72 3.50 -7.40
N LEU A 34 -8.06 4.15 -8.51
CA LEU A 34 -7.19 5.10 -9.20
C LEU A 34 -7.04 6.38 -8.37
N ILE A 35 -5.80 6.80 -8.17
CA ILE A 35 -5.43 8.03 -7.47
C ILE A 35 -4.36 8.74 -8.29
N ASP A 36 -4.58 10.03 -8.52
CA ASP A 36 -3.60 10.91 -9.15
C ASP A 36 -2.47 11.23 -8.16
N THR A 37 -1.22 11.07 -8.61
CA THR A 37 0.00 11.35 -7.84
C THR A 37 0.08 12.82 -7.44
N ALA A 38 -0.35 13.76 -8.29
CA ALA A 38 -0.37 15.18 -7.97
C ALA A 38 -1.43 15.52 -6.90
N GLU A 39 -2.61 14.88 -6.97
CA GLU A 39 -3.63 15.01 -5.92
C GLU A 39 -3.09 14.49 -4.58
N LEU A 40 -2.45 13.33 -4.61
CA LEU A 40 -1.85 12.67 -3.46
C LEU A 40 -0.72 13.50 -2.82
N GLU A 41 0.18 14.10 -3.62
CA GLU A 41 1.23 15.00 -3.12
C GLU A 41 0.63 16.21 -2.41
N LYS A 42 -0.39 16.83 -3.00
CA LYS A 42 -1.09 17.97 -2.41
C LYS A 42 -1.81 17.60 -1.12
N ALA A 43 -2.52 16.47 -1.11
CA ALA A 43 -3.26 16.00 0.06
C ALA A 43 -2.34 15.68 1.24
N MET A 44 -1.16 15.14 0.96
CA MET A 44 -0.19 14.75 1.98
C MET A 44 0.78 15.89 2.35
N SER A 45 0.86 16.95 1.54
CA SER A 45 1.89 18.01 1.65
C SER A 45 3.31 17.43 1.68
N LEU A 46 3.57 16.43 0.83
CA LEU A 46 4.85 15.72 0.74
C LEU A 46 5.50 15.93 -0.63
N SER A 47 6.83 15.92 -0.66
CA SER A 47 7.57 15.86 -1.92
C SER A 47 7.43 14.50 -2.59
N TYR A 48 7.60 14.47 -3.92
CA TYR A 48 7.64 13.25 -4.72
C TYR A 48 8.58 12.18 -4.12
N VAL A 49 9.77 12.59 -3.68
CA VAL A 49 10.78 11.68 -3.10
C VAL A 49 10.31 11.08 -1.77
N SER A 50 9.72 11.89 -0.89
CA SER A 50 9.16 11.40 0.37
C SER A 50 8.02 10.42 0.13
N LEU A 51 7.15 10.76 -0.82
CA LEU A 51 6.02 9.92 -1.20
C LEU A 51 6.50 8.58 -1.79
N TRP A 52 7.51 8.61 -2.65
CA TRP A 52 8.12 7.40 -3.21
C TRP A 52 8.71 6.50 -2.11
N ARG A 53 9.42 7.06 -1.14
CA ARG A 53 9.97 6.28 0.00
C ARG A 53 8.89 5.62 0.85
N ILE A 54 7.76 6.32 1.07
CA ILE A 54 6.62 5.76 1.80
C ILE A 54 6.00 4.60 1.02
N LYS A 55 5.75 4.80 -0.28
CA LYS A 55 5.21 3.75 -1.17
C LYS A 55 6.12 2.52 -1.16
N ASP A 56 7.42 2.69 -1.37
CA ASP A 56 8.40 1.60 -1.37
C ASP A 56 8.41 0.82 -0.05
N SER A 57 8.42 1.53 1.09
CA SER A 57 8.37 0.91 2.42
C SER A 57 7.09 0.08 2.63
N LEU A 58 5.94 0.63 2.27
CA LEU A 58 4.64 -0.03 2.46
C LEU A 58 4.43 -1.22 1.50
N LEU A 59 4.95 -1.14 0.28
CA LEU A 59 5.00 -2.26 -0.67
C LEU A 59 5.84 -3.40 -0.11
N LYS A 60 7.05 -3.11 0.40
CA LYS A 60 7.93 -4.12 1.03
C LYS A 60 7.31 -4.77 2.27
N LYS A 61 6.50 -4.02 3.02
CA LYS A 61 5.71 -4.53 4.16
C LYS A 61 4.45 -5.30 3.72
N GLY A 62 4.14 -5.37 2.43
CA GLY A 62 2.94 -6.04 1.91
C GLY A 62 1.63 -5.39 2.34
N LEU A 63 1.63 -4.10 2.71
CA LEU A 63 0.46 -3.40 3.23
C LEU A 63 -0.38 -2.75 2.12
N ILE A 64 0.22 -2.53 0.95
CA ILE A 64 -0.43 -1.98 -0.23
C ILE A 64 -0.03 -2.76 -1.48
N THR A 65 -0.86 -2.69 -2.51
CA THR A 65 -0.45 -2.95 -3.89
C THR A 65 -0.64 -1.69 -4.72
N ILE A 66 0.19 -1.54 -5.74
CA ILE A 66 0.11 -0.45 -6.71
C ILE A 66 0.20 -1.05 -8.12
N ALA A 67 -0.89 -1.00 -8.88
CA ALA A 67 -0.88 -1.36 -10.30
C ALA A 67 -0.61 -0.10 -11.15
N ARG A 68 0.20 -0.27 -12.21
CA ARG A 68 0.57 0.80 -13.15
C ARG A 68 -0.42 0.80 -14.31
N GLU A 69 -1.35 1.74 -14.33
CA GLU A 69 -2.03 2.12 -15.56
C GLU A 69 -1.35 3.37 -16.12
N THR A 70 -0.78 3.20 -17.31
CA THR A 70 -0.31 4.22 -18.27
C THR A 70 -0.19 5.68 -17.78
N SER A 71 1.06 6.14 -17.72
CA SER A 71 1.57 7.45 -17.24
C SER A 71 1.78 7.53 -15.73
N ASN A 72 2.93 8.07 -15.30
CA ASN A 72 3.31 8.21 -13.88
C ASN A 72 2.30 9.06 -13.06
N ALA A 73 1.31 9.67 -13.70
CA ALA A 73 0.33 10.53 -13.08
C ALA A 73 -0.74 9.74 -12.30
N ILE A 74 -1.29 8.66 -12.86
CA ILE A 74 -2.40 7.92 -12.22
C ILE A 74 -1.94 6.53 -11.81
N GLN A 75 -2.23 6.13 -10.58
CA GLN A 75 -1.83 4.84 -10.03
C GLN A 75 -3.02 4.18 -9.35
N GLU A 76 -3.15 2.87 -9.50
CA GLU A 76 -4.23 2.10 -8.88
C GLU A 76 -3.75 1.49 -7.57
N TYR A 77 -4.43 1.78 -6.46
CA TYR A 77 -4.06 1.35 -5.11
C TYR A 77 -5.06 0.40 -4.49
N LYS A 78 -4.54 -0.61 -3.79
CA LYS A 78 -5.28 -1.47 -2.86
C LYS A 78 -4.62 -1.44 -1.48
N LEU A 79 -5.43 -1.46 -0.43
CA LEU A 79 -4.96 -1.77 0.93
C LEU A 79 -5.14 -3.26 1.18
N ASN A 80 -4.05 -3.96 1.47
CA ASN A 80 -4.09 -5.38 1.76
C ASN A 80 -4.67 -5.59 3.16
N SER A 81 -5.48 -6.62 3.32
CA SER A 81 -5.85 -7.11 4.65
C SER A 81 -4.69 -7.89 5.27
N VAL A 82 -4.71 -8.09 6.59
CA VAL A 82 -3.74 -8.98 7.26
C VAL A 82 -3.88 -10.43 6.75
N GLN A 83 -5.05 -10.82 6.24
CA GLN A 83 -5.28 -12.14 5.64
C GLN A 83 -4.59 -12.28 4.28
N ASP A 84 -4.50 -11.19 3.51
CA ASP A 84 -3.87 -11.18 2.18
C ASP A 84 -2.34 -11.35 2.26
N GLN A 85 -1.74 -11.16 3.43
CA GLN A 85 -0.30 -11.34 3.65
C GLN A 85 0.13 -12.83 3.73
N ASN A 86 -0.81 -13.74 4.05
CA ASN A 86 -0.54 -15.18 4.15
C ASN A 86 -0.60 -15.91 2.79
N GLU A 87 -1.22 -15.33 1.77
CA GLU A 87 -1.26 -15.93 0.44
C GLU A 87 0.07 -15.75 -0.31
N ILE A 88 0.81 -14.67 -0.05
CA ILE A 88 2.10 -14.39 -0.71
C ILE A 88 3.20 -15.36 -0.23
N THR A 89 3.08 -15.93 0.97
CA THR A 89 4.05 -16.90 1.51
C THR A 89 3.78 -18.35 1.09
N SER A 90 2.59 -18.65 0.57
CA SER A 90 2.19 -20.03 0.24
C SER A 90 2.66 -20.51 -1.14
N ASP A 91 3.11 -19.61 -2.01
CA ASP A 91 3.53 -19.96 -3.38
C ASP A 91 5.02 -20.34 -3.50
N THR A 92 5.84 -20.11 -2.47
CA THR A 92 7.28 -20.42 -2.52
C THR A 92 7.61 -21.86 -2.09
N THR A 93 6.69 -22.59 -1.45
CA THR A 93 6.97 -23.94 -0.90
C THR A 93 6.54 -25.09 -1.82
N ARG A 94 5.97 -24.83 -3.01
CA ARG A 94 5.50 -25.89 -3.93
C ARG A 94 6.45 -26.26 -5.07
N GLN A 95 7.66 -25.68 -5.15
CA GLN A 95 8.60 -25.93 -6.26
C GLN A 95 9.86 -26.75 -5.89
N THR A 96 9.94 -27.36 -4.72
CA THR A 96 11.16 -28.11 -4.29
C THR A 96 10.96 -29.61 -4.01
N GLU A 97 9.83 -30.22 -4.41
CA GLU A 97 9.64 -31.68 -4.25
C GLU A 97 9.60 -32.50 -5.57
N GLU A 98 9.93 -31.90 -6.71
CA GLU A 98 10.11 -32.67 -7.96
C GLU A 98 11.47 -32.38 -8.63
N VAL A 99 12.57 -32.86 -8.04
CA VAL A 99 13.79 -33.30 -8.76
C VAL A 99 14.46 -34.44 -7.98
#